data_AF-A0A7Y9FET4-F1
#
_entry.id   AF-A0A7Y9FET4-F1
#
_cell.length_a   1.000
_cell.length_b   1.000
_cell.length_c   1.000
_cell.angle_alpha   90.00
_cell.angle_beta   90.00
_cell.angle_gamma   90.00
#
_symmetry.space_group_name_H-M   'P 1'
#
loop_
_entity.id
_entity.type
_entity.pdbx_description
1 polymer ?
#
loop_
_entity_poly.entity_id
_entity_poly.type
_entity_poly.pdbx_seq_one_letter_code
_entity_poly.pdbx_strand_id
1 'polypeptide(L)'
;MTTIEPPPDQSVSRQVGEAVVRAAAAVIPFAGGAVVEAFTFATQRGYQRRFHEWMAEVSDAINRLVLEPHGQDWASLETNEGFLDAIAHATRSATQTSSQEKRAALRAAVVNAALRPDLPADRTAILLDLLDTLTASHLRLLALFADPHRWLVEHSTDASSTGASDNRTVLVEMAYPEIAADPPLMNKLIADLDTHKLVTINLDSFMTESGTFAPKLQPLGTELLELITEPHRARRRVAMPPQGG
;
A
#
# COMPACT_ATOMS: atom_id res chain seq x y z
N MET A 1 -44.80 30.54 37.87
CA MET A 1 -45.31 30.86 36.53
C MET A 1 -44.17 30.70 35.54
N THR A 2 -44.26 29.60 34.79
CA THR A 2 -43.71 29.29 33.46
C THR A 2 -42.34 29.83 33.03
N THR A 3 -41.35 28.93 33.05
CA THR A 3 -40.12 28.95 32.26
C THR A 3 -40.44 28.97 30.76
N ILE A 4 -39.78 29.85 30.00
CA ILE A 4 -39.78 29.80 28.53
C ILE A 4 -38.45 29.18 28.10
N GLU A 5 -38.54 27.97 27.58
CA GLU A 5 -37.45 27.18 26.99
C GLU A 5 -37.13 27.72 25.58
N PRO A 6 -35.86 27.80 25.14
CA PRO A 6 -35.53 28.14 23.77
C PRO A 6 -35.89 26.98 22.82
N PRO A 7 -36.32 27.24 21.57
CA PRO A 7 -36.69 26.17 20.65
C PRO A 7 -35.44 25.42 20.14
N PRO A 8 -35.58 24.13 19.75
CA PRO A 8 -34.44 23.29 19.37
C PRO A 8 -33.96 23.51 17.93
N ASP A 9 -32.69 23.15 17.76
CA ASP A 9 -31.82 23.03 16.58
C ASP A 9 -32.39 22.18 15.40
N GLN A 10 -31.73 22.24 14.23
CA GLN A 10 -31.68 21.24 13.13
C GLN A 10 -32.40 21.47 11.78
N SER A 11 -32.64 22.72 11.35
CA SER A 11 -33.23 22.96 10.01
C SER A 11 -32.26 23.58 8.99
N VAL A 12 -31.17 24.23 9.41
CA VAL A 12 -30.32 25.00 8.49
C VAL A 12 -29.30 24.12 7.76
N SER A 13 -28.69 23.14 8.43
CA SER A 13 -27.70 22.23 7.82
C SER A 13 -28.32 21.27 6.79
N ARG A 14 -29.55 20.79 7.05
CA ARG A 14 -30.34 20.03 6.08
C ARG A 14 -30.77 20.88 4.89
N GLN A 15 -31.24 22.11 5.11
CA GLN A 15 -31.67 23.00 4.04
C GLN A 15 -30.52 23.45 3.13
N VAL A 16 -29.34 23.70 3.69
CA VAL A 16 -28.13 24.03 2.91
C VAL A 16 -27.64 22.81 2.13
N GLY A 17 -27.66 21.62 2.72
CA GLY A 17 -27.33 20.37 2.01
C GLY A 17 -28.28 20.07 0.84
N GLU A 18 -29.58 20.21 1.06
CA GLU A 18 -30.59 20.01 0.01
C GLU A 18 -30.50 21.05 -1.11
N ALA A 19 -30.19 22.30 -0.79
CA ALA A 19 -30.03 23.37 -1.78
C ALA A 19 -28.82 23.16 -2.68
N VAL A 20 -27.69 22.70 -2.12
CA VAL A 20 -26.46 22.39 -2.88
C VAL A 20 -26.67 21.18 -3.80
N VAL A 21 -27.32 20.12 -3.31
CA VAL A 21 -27.64 18.94 -4.12
C VAL A 21 -28.60 19.29 -5.27
N ARG A 22 -29.62 20.12 -5.03
CA ARG A 22 -30.55 20.58 -6.08
C ARG A 22 -29.89 21.50 -7.10
N ALA A 23 -28.99 22.38 -6.67
CA ALA A 23 -28.25 23.25 -7.57
C ALA A 23 -27.30 22.47 -8.49
N ALA A 24 -26.60 21.46 -7.97
CA ALA A 24 -25.74 20.59 -8.77
C ALA A 24 -26.54 19.74 -9.78
N ALA A 25 -27.71 19.22 -9.38
CA ALA A 25 -28.62 18.48 -10.25
C ALA A 25 -29.24 19.35 -11.36
N ALA A 26 -29.45 20.64 -11.12
CA ALA A 26 -30.04 21.57 -12.09
C ALA A 26 -29.08 21.98 -13.23
N VAL A 27 -27.77 21.72 -13.09
CA VAL A 27 -26.74 22.09 -14.09
C VAL A 27 -26.61 21.04 -15.21
N ILE A 28 -27.14 19.82 -15.01
CA ILE A 28 -27.07 18.74 -16.01
C ILE A 28 -28.48 18.54 -16.60
N PRO A 29 -28.75 19.00 -17.85
CA PRO A 29 -29.98 18.66 -18.54
C PRO A 29 -30.10 17.13 -18.57
N PHE A 30 -31.25 16.59 -18.17
CA PHE A 30 -31.59 15.16 -18.14
C PHE A 30 -31.13 14.30 -16.93
N ALA A 31 -30.29 14.79 -16.02
CA ALA A 31 -29.95 14.05 -14.80
C ALA A 31 -30.87 14.47 -13.63
N GLY A 32 -32.06 13.87 -13.54
CA GLY A 32 -32.98 14.10 -12.41
C GLY A 32 -32.48 13.53 -11.07
N GLY A 33 -33.15 13.85 -9.96
CA GLY A 33 -32.78 13.43 -8.60
C GLY A 33 -32.58 11.92 -8.42
N ALA A 34 -33.27 11.08 -9.21
CA ALA A 34 -33.08 9.63 -9.22
C ALA A 34 -31.70 9.18 -9.71
N VAL A 35 -31.08 9.92 -10.65
CA VAL A 35 -29.71 9.64 -11.13
C VAL A 35 -28.68 10.00 -10.06
N VAL A 36 -28.89 11.12 -9.37
CA VAL A 36 -28.05 11.54 -8.23
C VAL A 36 -28.15 10.51 -7.10
N GLU A 37 -29.36 10.07 -6.75
CA GLU A 37 -29.57 9.07 -5.70
C GLU A 37 -28.95 7.71 -6.05
N ALA A 38 -29.09 7.25 -7.30
CA ALA A 38 -28.46 6.02 -7.77
C ALA A 38 -26.91 6.12 -7.72
N PHE A 39 -26.34 7.27 -8.09
CA PHE A 39 -24.91 7.53 -7.98
C PHE A 39 -24.43 7.53 -6.52
N THR A 40 -25.12 8.25 -5.64
CA THR A 40 -24.82 8.26 -4.19
C THR A 40 -24.92 6.86 -3.60
N PHE A 41 -25.97 6.11 -3.93
CA PHE A 41 -26.16 4.75 -3.46
C PHE A 41 -25.04 3.82 -3.94
N ALA A 42 -24.69 3.87 -5.24
CA ALA A 42 -23.64 3.03 -5.81
C ALA A 42 -22.26 3.34 -5.22
N THR A 43 -21.90 4.63 -5.10
CA THR A 43 -20.62 5.05 -4.52
C THR A 43 -20.54 4.72 -3.04
N GLN A 44 -21.59 4.97 -2.26
CA GLN A 44 -21.66 4.63 -0.84
C GLN A 44 -21.54 3.12 -0.63
N ARG A 45 -22.27 2.31 -1.42
CA ARG A 45 -22.17 0.84 -1.34
C ARG A 45 -20.78 0.34 -1.70
N GLY A 46 -20.17 0.90 -2.75
CA GLY A 46 -18.81 0.55 -3.17
C GLY A 46 -17.78 0.85 -2.09
N TYR A 47 -17.86 2.03 -1.47
CA TYR A 47 -16.99 2.42 -0.36
C TYR A 47 -17.18 1.53 0.87
N GLN A 48 -18.44 1.34 1.32
CA GLN A 48 -18.74 0.53 2.50
C GLN A 48 -18.28 -0.93 2.34
N ARG A 49 -18.45 -1.50 1.14
CA ARG A 49 -17.93 -2.84 0.85
C ARG A 49 -16.41 -2.89 1.01
N ARG A 50 -15.66 -1.97 0.40
CA ARG A 50 -14.19 -1.92 0.49
C ARG A 50 -13.72 -1.72 1.93
N PHE A 51 -14.40 -0.86 2.68
CA PHE A 51 -14.09 -0.62 4.09
C PHE A 51 -14.29 -1.89 4.95
N HIS A 52 -15.39 -2.60 4.79
CA HIS A 52 -15.64 -3.84 5.53
C HIS A 52 -14.64 -4.95 5.16
N GLU A 53 -14.37 -5.15 3.87
CA GLU A 53 -13.36 -6.10 3.39
C GLU A 53 -11.98 -5.78 3.99
N TRP A 54 -11.59 -4.51 3.92
CA TRP A 54 -10.33 -4.03 4.49
C TRP A 54 -10.22 -4.27 6.01
N MET A 55 -11.25 -3.90 6.78
CA MET A 55 -11.23 -4.11 8.23
C MET A 55 -11.09 -5.59 8.59
N ALA A 56 -11.79 -6.48 7.87
CA ALA A 56 -11.67 -7.92 8.09
C ALA A 56 -10.25 -8.43 7.79
N GLU A 57 -9.65 -8.00 6.66
CA GLU A 57 -8.29 -8.38 6.26
C GLU A 57 -7.22 -7.91 7.25
N VAL A 58 -7.30 -6.66 7.71
CA VAL A 58 -6.35 -6.10 8.68
C VAL A 58 -6.51 -6.76 10.05
N SER A 59 -7.73 -6.94 10.54
CA SER A 59 -7.97 -7.62 11.81
C SER A 59 -7.45 -9.06 11.80
N ASP A 60 -7.69 -9.83 10.73
CA ASP A 60 -7.12 -11.17 10.58
C ASP A 60 -5.58 -11.15 10.62
N ALA A 61 -4.97 -10.23 9.88
CA ALA A 61 -3.52 -10.11 9.82
C ALA A 61 -2.90 -9.73 11.18
N ILE A 62 -3.48 -8.75 11.91
CA ILE A 62 -3.02 -8.36 13.24
C ILE A 62 -3.13 -9.54 14.21
N ASN A 63 -4.27 -10.23 14.25
CA ASN A 63 -4.43 -11.38 15.12
C ASN A 63 -3.37 -12.46 14.84
N ARG A 64 -3.18 -12.81 13.56
CA ARG A 64 -2.31 -13.92 13.16
C ARG A 64 -0.81 -13.63 13.18
N LEU A 65 -0.41 -12.38 12.97
CA LEU A 65 1.00 -12.00 12.77
C LEU A 65 1.57 -11.18 13.93
N VAL A 66 0.70 -10.54 14.71
CA VAL A 66 1.11 -9.68 15.83
C VAL A 66 0.69 -10.31 17.15
N LEU A 67 -0.61 -10.48 17.39
CA LEU A 67 -1.12 -10.86 18.71
C LEU A 67 -0.79 -12.32 19.07
N GLU A 68 -1.21 -13.29 18.25
CA GLU A 68 -0.98 -14.71 18.51
C GLU A 68 0.51 -15.08 18.69
N PRO A 69 1.44 -14.64 17.82
CA PRO A 69 2.82 -15.09 17.91
C PRO A 69 3.63 -14.39 19.01
N HIS A 70 3.27 -13.15 19.37
CA HIS A 70 4.02 -12.34 20.34
C HIS A 70 3.35 -12.26 21.71
N GLY A 71 2.16 -12.85 21.89
CA GLY A 71 1.40 -12.76 23.13
C GLY A 71 0.99 -11.32 23.48
N GLN A 72 0.91 -10.46 22.46
CA GLN A 72 0.44 -9.08 22.59
C GLN A 72 -1.09 -9.05 22.62
N ASP A 73 -1.64 -7.96 23.16
CA ASP A 73 -3.07 -7.68 23.14
C ASP A 73 -3.36 -6.34 22.46
N TRP A 74 -4.64 -6.07 22.21
CA TRP A 74 -5.08 -4.82 21.59
C TRP A 74 -4.72 -3.59 22.45
N ALA A 75 -4.73 -3.71 23.78
CA ALA A 75 -4.38 -2.61 24.68
C ALA A 75 -2.92 -2.15 24.48
N SER A 76 -2.00 -3.07 24.18
CA SER A 76 -0.62 -2.70 23.84
C SER A 76 -0.52 -1.89 22.55
N LEU A 77 -1.40 -2.13 21.57
CA LEU A 77 -1.42 -1.43 20.29
C LEU A 77 -2.09 -0.06 20.37
N GLU A 78 -3.05 0.13 21.29
CA GLU A 78 -3.73 1.41 21.51
C GLU A 78 -2.78 2.55 21.95
N THR A 79 -1.59 2.22 22.44
CA THR A 79 -0.57 3.20 22.84
C THR A 79 0.60 3.30 21.87
N ASN A 80 0.55 2.53 20.77
CA ASN A 80 1.56 2.57 19.72
C ASN A 80 1.13 3.59 18.65
N GLU A 81 1.59 4.83 18.78
CA GLU A 81 1.27 5.93 17.85
C GLU A 81 1.63 5.58 16.39
N GLY A 82 2.78 4.93 16.16
CA GLY A 82 3.17 4.51 14.81
C GLY A 82 2.20 3.50 14.18
N PHE A 83 1.63 2.62 14.99
CA PHE A 83 0.56 1.72 14.56
C PHE A 83 -0.75 2.49 14.30
N LEU A 84 -1.13 3.43 15.17
CA LEU A 84 -2.35 4.23 15.00
C LEU A 84 -2.29 5.11 13.74
N ASP A 85 -1.14 5.71 13.47
CA ASP A 85 -0.88 6.46 12.24
C ASP A 85 -0.97 5.56 11.01
N ALA A 86 -0.29 4.39 11.06
CA ALA A 86 -0.30 3.43 9.97
C ALA A 86 -1.72 2.93 9.66
N ILE A 87 -2.52 2.56 10.67
CA ILE A 87 -3.88 2.05 10.44
C ILE A 87 -4.81 3.14 9.90
N ALA A 88 -4.72 4.37 10.41
CA ALA A 88 -5.52 5.50 9.91
C ALA A 88 -5.19 5.82 8.45
N HIS A 89 -3.90 5.88 8.14
CA HIS A 89 -3.39 6.17 6.80
C HIS A 89 -3.75 5.04 5.81
N ALA A 90 -3.42 3.80 6.17
CA ALA A 90 -3.65 2.64 5.33
C ALA A 90 -5.14 2.43 5.01
N THR A 91 -6.02 2.68 5.98
CA THR A 91 -7.48 2.58 5.78
C THR A 91 -8.00 3.58 4.75
N ARG A 92 -7.51 4.83 4.79
CA ARG A 92 -7.87 5.85 3.79
C ARG A 92 -7.44 5.42 2.40
N SER A 93 -6.21 4.95 2.25
CA SER A 93 -5.63 4.52 0.98
C SER A 93 -6.32 3.26 0.43
N ALA A 94 -6.56 2.27 1.29
CA ALA A 94 -7.16 0.98 0.92
C ALA A 94 -8.60 1.13 0.40
N THR A 95 -9.38 2.05 0.97
CA THR A 95 -10.76 2.30 0.53
C THR A 95 -10.83 3.02 -0.82
N GLN A 96 -9.76 3.72 -1.20
CA GLN A 96 -9.68 4.50 -2.44
C GLN A 96 -9.03 3.74 -3.60
N THR A 97 -8.26 2.68 -3.34
CA THR A 97 -7.61 1.89 -4.39
C THR A 97 -8.45 0.68 -4.83
N SER A 98 -8.38 0.32 -6.12
CA SER A 98 -8.88 -0.96 -6.63
C SER A 98 -7.81 -2.05 -6.64
N SER A 99 -6.52 -1.69 -6.55
CA SER A 99 -5.42 -2.66 -6.59
C SER A 99 -5.40 -3.54 -5.33
N GLN A 100 -5.37 -4.85 -5.54
CA GLN A 100 -5.21 -5.82 -4.45
C GLN A 100 -3.78 -5.85 -3.92
N GLU A 101 -2.79 -5.71 -4.80
CA GLU A 101 -1.37 -5.65 -4.41
C GLU A 101 -1.08 -4.44 -3.53
N LYS A 102 -1.63 -3.26 -3.88
CA LYS A 102 -1.47 -2.07 -3.02
C LYS A 102 -2.18 -2.25 -1.68
N ARG A 103 -3.36 -2.90 -1.65
CA ARG A 103 -4.03 -3.25 -0.38
C ARG A 103 -3.20 -4.21 0.47
N ALA A 104 -2.58 -5.22 -0.14
CA ALA A 104 -1.69 -6.13 0.58
C ALA A 104 -0.47 -5.39 1.19
N ALA A 105 0.15 -4.48 0.43
CA ALA A 105 1.25 -3.65 0.91
C ALA A 105 0.85 -2.73 2.08
N LEU A 106 -0.32 -2.08 1.99
CA LEU A 106 -0.88 -1.26 3.06
C LEU A 106 -1.17 -2.07 4.33
N ARG A 107 -1.70 -3.29 4.18
CA ARG A 107 -1.95 -4.20 5.31
C ARG A 107 -0.65 -4.62 5.97
N ALA A 108 0.38 -4.96 5.18
CA ALA A 108 1.69 -5.27 5.69
C ALA A 108 2.32 -4.08 6.43
N ALA A 109 2.13 -2.85 5.93
CA ALA A 109 2.59 -1.64 6.63
C ALA A 109 1.98 -1.49 8.03
N VAL A 110 0.67 -1.74 8.17
CA VAL A 110 0.00 -1.74 9.49
C VAL A 110 0.59 -2.81 10.42
N VAL A 111 0.77 -4.04 9.91
CA VAL A 111 1.34 -5.13 10.70
C VAL A 111 2.77 -4.81 11.14
N ASN A 112 3.62 -4.32 10.24
CA ASN A 112 5.01 -4.02 10.54
C ASN A 112 5.17 -2.78 11.42
N ALA A 113 4.25 -1.82 11.37
CA ALA A 113 4.21 -0.70 12.32
C ALA A 113 3.84 -1.18 13.74
N ALA A 114 2.93 -2.16 13.85
CA ALA A 114 2.61 -2.79 15.13
C ALA A 114 3.81 -3.56 15.71
N LEU A 115 4.59 -4.24 14.86
CA LEU A 115 5.76 -5.03 15.26
C LEU A 115 7.03 -4.19 15.54
N ARG A 116 7.08 -2.93 15.09
CA ARG A 116 8.23 -2.02 15.24
C ARG A 116 7.83 -0.73 15.96
N PRO A 117 7.45 -0.79 17.25
CA PRO A 117 7.05 0.38 18.02
C PRO A 117 8.19 1.40 18.23
N ASP A 118 9.43 1.02 17.95
CA ASP A 118 10.63 1.84 18.04
C ASP A 118 10.94 2.67 16.77
N LEU A 119 10.21 2.44 15.67
CA LEU A 119 10.37 3.23 14.45
C LEU A 119 9.95 4.70 14.72
N PRO A 120 10.82 5.70 14.48
CA PRO A 120 10.50 7.10 14.76
C PRO A 120 9.25 7.56 14.00
N ALA A 121 8.38 8.34 14.65
CA ALA A 121 7.12 8.80 14.08
C ALA A 121 7.29 9.52 12.73
N ASP A 122 8.24 10.46 12.64
CA ASP A 122 8.54 11.18 11.38
C ASP A 122 8.94 10.22 10.25
N ARG A 123 9.69 9.16 10.59
CA ARG A 123 10.12 8.16 9.62
C ARG A 123 8.95 7.28 9.18
N THR A 124 8.08 6.86 10.10
CA THR A 124 6.84 6.14 9.78
C THR A 124 5.96 6.98 8.86
N ALA A 125 5.75 8.26 9.17
CA ALA A 125 4.96 9.18 8.36
C ALA A 125 5.52 9.32 6.93
N ILE A 126 6.84 9.54 6.78
CA ILE A 126 7.50 9.62 5.46
C ILE A 126 7.27 8.34 4.64
N LEU A 127 7.41 7.17 5.25
CA LEU A 127 7.22 5.89 4.54
C LEU A 127 5.75 5.65 4.16
N LEU A 128 4.81 6.04 5.00
CA LEU A 128 3.38 5.96 4.71
C LEU A 128 3.00 6.91 3.57
N ASP A 129 3.48 8.15 3.58
CA ASP A 129 3.26 9.11 2.50
C ASP A 129 3.78 8.58 1.16
N LEU A 130 4.99 8.00 1.14
CA LEU A 130 5.53 7.33 -0.04
C LEU A 130 4.65 6.17 -0.50
N LEU A 131 4.16 5.34 0.43
CA LEU A 131 3.27 4.25 0.07
C LEU A 131 1.97 4.77 -0.57
N ASP A 132 1.47 5.93 -0.16
CA ASP A 132 0.28 6.54 -0.77
C ASP A 132 0.52 7.09 -2.17
N THR A 133 1.67 7.69 -2.45
CA THR A 133 1.99 8.21 -3.79
C THR A 133 2.24 7.10 -4.81
N LEU A 134 2.82 5.97 -4.39
CA LEU A 134 3.25 4.90 -5.28
C LEU A 134 2.10 3.99 -5.73
N THR A 135 2.01 3.73 -7.03
CA THR A 135 1.04 2.75 -7.57
C THR A 135 1.52 1.31 -7.35
N ALA A 136 0.64 0.33 -7.59
CA ALA A 136 1.02 -1.09 -7.52
C ALA A 136 2.22 -1.44 -8.43
N SER A 137 2.28 -0.86 -9.63
CA SER A 137 3.41 -1.04 -10.56
C SER A 137 4.72 -0.51 -9.99
N HIS A 138 4.70 0.60 -9.25
CA HIS A 138 5.89 1.08 -8.55
C HIS A 138 6.36 0.08 -7.50
N LEU A 139 5.44 -0.48 -6.71
CA LEU A 139 5.78 -1.45 -5.66
C LEU A 139 6.34 -2.76 -6.26
N ARG A 140 5.77 -3.23 -7.36
CA ARG A 140 6.28 -4.38 -8.13
C ARG A 140 7.70 -4.14 -8.64
N LEU A 141 7.95 -2.98 -9.25
CA LEU A 141 9.28 -2.59 -9.71
C LEU A 141 10.26 -2.44 -8.55
N LEU A 142 9.84 -1.83 -7.43
CA LEU A 142 10.68 -1.70 -6.23
C LEU A 142 11.11 -3.06 -5.70
N ALA A 143 10.18 -4.01 -5.59
CA ALA A 143 10.47 -5.38 -5.16
C ALA A 143 11.38 -6.12 -6.17
N LEU A 144 11.15 -5.95 -7.47
CA LEU A 144 12.00 -6.52 -8.52
C LEU A 144 13.43 -5.99 -8.42
N PHE A 145 13.61 -4.68 -8.23
CA PHE A 145 14.93 -4.05 -8.13
C PHE A 145 15.63 -4.30 -6.79
N ALA A 146 14.88 -4.73 -5.77
CA ALA A 146 15.43 -5.15 -4.50
C ALA A 146 16.17 -6.48 -4.60
N ASP A 147 15.58 -7.46 -5.29
CA ASP A 147 16.15 -8.79 -5.45
C ASP A 147 15.81 -9.39 -6.81
N PRO A 148 16.49 -8.96 -7.89
CA PRO A 148 16.27 -9.49 -9.23
C PRO A 148 16.54 -11.00 -9.31
N HIS A 149 17.53 -11.48 -8.55
CA HIS A 149 17.89 -12.89 -8.52
C HIS A 149 16.82 -13.77 -7.90
N ARG A 150 16.20 -13.33 -6.80
CA ARG A 150 15.05 -14.03 -6.23
C ARG A 150 13.92 -14.17 -7.23
N TRP A 151 13.61 -13.10 -7.97
CA TRP A 151 12.59 -13.15 -9.01
C TRP A 151 12.91 -14.20 -10.08
N LEU A 152 14.14 -14.22 -10.59
CA LEU A 152 14.59 -15.22 -11.59
C LEU A 152 14.43 -16.66 -11.08
N VAL A 153 14.83 -16.92 -9.83
CA VAL A 153 14.72 -18.25 -9.20
C VAL A 153 13.26 -18.65 -9.02
N GLU A 154 12.42 -17.77 -8.50
CA GLU A 154 10.99 -18.03 -8.29
C GLU A 154 10.25 -18.32 -9.61
N HIS A 155 10.72 -17.74 -10.71
CA HIS A 155 10.10 -17.88 -12.04
C HIS A 155 10.87 -18.84 -12.96
N SER A 156 11.84 -19.60 -12.44
CA SER A 156 12.66 -20.57 -13.19
C SER A 156 13.24 -19.99 -14.49
N THR A 157 13.60 -18.70 -14.47
CA THR A 157 14.09 -17.97 -15.63
C THR A 157 15.62 -17.91 -15.58
N ASP A 158 16.27 -18.32 -16.68
CA ASP A 158 17.72 -18.30 -16.80
C ASP A 158 18.19 -16.89 -17.21
N ALA A 159 19.10 -16.31 -16.42
CA ALA A 159 19.71 -15.01 -16.74
C ALA A 159 20.44 -15.05 -18.10
N SER A 160 20.93 -16.21 -18.52
CA SER A 160 21.63 -16.39 -19.81
C SER A 160 20.69 -16.49 -21.03
N SER A 161 19.37 -16.53 -20.81
CA SER A 161 18.37 -16.57 -21.88
C SER A 161 18.11 -15.21 -22.54
N THR A 162 18.63 -14.12 -21.95
CA THR A 162 18.54 -12.78 -22.52
C THR A 162 19.54 -12.64 -23.66
N GLY A 163 19.04 -12.41 -24.87
CA GLY A 163 19.88 -12.07 -26.03
C GLY A 163 20.73 -10.81 -25.81
N ALA A 164 21.59 -10.48 -26.77
CA ALA A 164 22.62 -9.43 -26.71
C ALA A 164 22.11 -7.96 -26.62
N SER A 165 21.10 -7.68 -25.79
CA SER A 165 20.69 -6.34 -25.36
C SER A 165 21.01 -6.19 -23.88
N ASP A 166 22.25 -5.87 -23.56
CA ASP A 166 22.72 -5.52 -22.21
C ASP A 166 22.17 -4.14 -21.77
N ASN A 167 20.85 -4.00 -21.65
CA ASN A 167 20.22 -2.85 -21.02
C ASN A 167 19.25 -3.30 -19.90
N ARG A 168 18.99 -2.41 -18.96
CA ARG A 168 18.25 -2.74 -17.72
C ARG A 168 16.74 -2.87 -17.96
N THR A 169 16.28 -2.51 -19.15
CA THR A 169 14.91 -2.72 -19.62
C THR A 169 14.58 -4.20 -19.74
N VAL A 170 15.57 -5.05 -20.07
CA VAL A 170 15.38 -6.50 -20.21
C VAL A 170 14.83 -7.14 -18.93
N LEU A 171 15.27 -6.70 -17.74
CA LEU A 171 14.74 -7.22 -16.47
C LEU A 171 13.24 -6.90 -16.32
N VAL A 172 12.83 -5.70 -16.72
CA VAL A 172 11.41 -5.28 -16.68
C VAL A 172 10.61 -5.98 -17.78
N GLU A 173 11.17 -6.17 -18.98
CA GLU A 173 10.53 -6.93 -20.07
C GLU A 173 10.25 -8.37 -19.69
N MET A 174 11.19 -9.03 -19.01
CA MET A 174 11.00 -10.39 -18.52
C MET A 174 9.97 -10.47 -17.40
N ALA A 175 10.06 -9.56 -16.42
CA ALA A 175 9.22 -9.63 -15.24
C ALA A 175 7.80 -9.14 -15.49
N TYR A 176 7.68 -8.01 -16.20
CA TYR A 176 6.46 -7.23 -16.39
C TYR A 176 6.33 -6.77 -17.85
N PRO A 177 6.13 -7.70 -18.80
CA PRO A 177 6.03 -7.37 -20.21
C PRO A 177 4.91 -6.36 -20.51
N GLU A 178 3.86 -6.32 -19.70
CA GLU A 178 2.78 -5.34 -19.80
C GLU A 178 3.23 -3.90 -19.47
N ILE A 179 4.23 -3.74 -18.59
CA ILE A 179 4.83 -2.43 -18.28
C ILE A 179 5.82 -2.07 -19.38
N ALA A 180 6.65 -3.02 -19.80
CA ALA A 180 7.66 -2.77 -20.83
C ALA A 180 7.06 -2.47 -22.22
N ALA A 181 5.86 -2.98 -22.51
CA ALA A 181 5.11 -2.67 -23.72
C ALA A 181 4.66 -1.19 -23.81
N ASP A 182 4.73 -0.42 -22.71
CA ASP A 182 4.44 1.03 -22.66
C ASP A 182 5.67 1.79 -22.12
N PRO A 183 6.66 2.10 -22.99
CA PRO A 183 7.88 2.78 -22.57
C PRO A 183 7.66 4.13 -21.87
N PRO A 184 6.72 5.00 -22.29
CA PRO A 184 6.37 6.21 -21.54
C PRO A 184 5.94 5.94 -20.10
N LEU A 185 5.07 4.95 -19.87
CA LEU A 185 4.65 4.55 -18.52
C LEU A 185 5.83 4.00 -17.73
N MET A 186 6.58 3.05 -18.29
CA MET A 186 7.74 2.44 -17.64
C MET A 186 8.76 3.50 -17.20
N ASN A 187 9.10 4.44 -18.10
CA ASN A 187 10.04 5.52 -17.80
C ASN A 187 9.51 6.43 -16.68
N LYS A 188 8.21 6.72 -16.65
CA LYS A 188 7.58 7.49 -15.57
C LYS A 188 7.71 6.77 -14.23
N LEU A 189 7.37 5.47 -14.18
CA LEU A 189 7.43 4.69 -12.95
C LEU A 189 8.86 4.66 -12.37
N ILE A 190 9.86 4.50 -13.23
CA ILE A 190 11.25 4.42 -12.81
C ILE A 190 11.78 5.80 -12.38
N ALA A 191 11.42 6.86 -13.12
CA ALA A 191 11.74 8.23 -12.74
C ALA A 191 11.12 8.62 -11.38
N ASP A 192 9.91 8.15 -11.07
CA ASP A 192 9.27 8.40 -9.78
C ASP A 192 10.01 7.70 -8.64
N LEU A 193 10.40 6.43 -8.82
CA LEU A 193 11.20 5.69 -7.83
C LEU A 193 12.56 6.36 -7.56
N ASP A 194 13.21 6.91 -8.59
CA ASP A 194 14.48 7.65 -8.44
C ASP A 194 14.28 9.05 -7.83
N THR A 195 13.19 9.74 -8.19
CA THR A 195 12.81 11.05 -7.62
C THR A 195 12.59 10.93 -6.12
N HIS A 196 11.91 9.87 -5.68
CA HIS A 196 11.69 9.55 -4.27
C HIS A 196 12.90 8.91 -3.57
N LYS A 197 14.05 8.76 -4.26
CA LYS A 197 15.28 8.20 -3.70
C LYS A 197 15.10 6.80 -3.12
N LEU A 198 14.30 5.98 -3.81
CA LEU A 198 14.03 4.59 -3.44
C LEU A 198 14.96 3.63 -4.17
N VAL A 199 15.37 3.99 -5.39
CA VAL A 199 16.26 3.20 -6.23
C VAL A 199 17.33 4.06 -6.88
N THR A 200 18.45 3.45 -7.31
CA THR A 200 19.46 4.09 -8.16
C THR A 200 19.51 3.37 -9.51
N ILE A 201 18.76 3.88 -10.49
CA ILE A 201 18.63 3.24 -11.80
C ILE A 201 18.94 4.24 -12.91
N ASN A 202 19.84 3.82 -13.80
CA ASN A 202 20.07 4.47 -15.07
C ASN A 202 19.85 3.40 -16.13
N LEU A 203 18.73 3.49 -16.87
CA LEU A 203 18.24 2.45 -17.78
C LEU A 203 19.08 2.34 -19.06
N ASP A 204 19.65 3.46 -19.52
CA ASP A 204 20.34 3.59 -20.80
C ASP A 204 21.85 3.31 -20.72
N SER A 205 22.37 2.98 -19.54
CA SER A 205 23.79 2.65 -19.36
C SER A 205 24.05 1.20 -19.76
N PHE A 206 24.91 0.99 -20.74
CA PHE A 206 25.47 -0.34 -21.04
C PHE A 206 26.21 -0.88 -19.80
N MET A 207 25.85 -2.08 -19.34
CA MET A 207 26.47 -2.71 -18.17
C MET A 207 26.80 -4.17 -18.47
N THR A 208 27.71 -4.76 -17.70
CA THR A 208 27.90 -6.22 -17.69
C THR A 208 26.67 -6.91 -17.13
N GLU A 209 26.40 -8.15 -17.51
CA GLU A 209 25.30 -9.00 -17.02
C GLU A 209 25.16 -8.97 -15.48
N SER A 210 26.29 -9.01 -14.75
CA SER A 210 26.35 -8.89 -13.29
C SER A 210 25.82 -7.56 -12.72
N GLY A 211 25.92 -6.47 -13.49
CA GLY A 211 25.40 -5.15 -13.14
C GLY A 211 23.90 -5.01 -13.36
N THR A 212 23.34 -5.78 -14.30
CA THR A 212 21.91 -5.83 -14.65
C THR A 212 21.07 -6.44 -13.52
N PHE A 213 21.58 -7.50 -12.87
CA PHE A 213 20.87 -8.23 -11.82
C PHE A 213 21.25 -7.86 -10.37
N ALA A 214 22.12 -6.87 -10.17
CA ALA A 214 22.47 -6.40 -8.83
C ALA A 214 21.32 -5.62 -8.17
N PRO A 215 21.11 -5.72 -6.84
CA PRO A 215 20.15 -4.90 -6.09
C PRO A 215 20.39 -3.40 -6.26
N LYS A 216 19.31 -2.61 -6.40
CA LYS A 216 19.37 -1.16 -6.69
C LYS A 216 18.68 -0.28 -5.66
N LEU A 217 18.28 -0.83 -4.51
CA LEU A 217 17.64 -0.06 -3.45
C LEU A 217 18.59 0.97 -2.84
N GLN A 218 18.04 2.13 -2.54
CA GLN A 218 18.61 3.08 -1.59
C GLN A 218 18.08 2.78 -0.18
N PRO A 219 18.69 3.31 0.90
CA PRO A 219 18.27 3.02 2.27
C PRO A 219 16.76 3.22 2.52
N LEU A 220 16.21 4.32 2.00
CA LEU A 220 14.77 4.60 2.14
C LEU A 220 13.90 3.60 1.37
N GLY A 221 14.37 3.12 0.21
CA GLY A 221 13.71 2.05 -0.53
C GLY A 221 13.70 0.72 0.23
N THR A 222 14.82 0.38 0.88
CA THR A 222 14.92 -0.82 1.72
C THR A 222 13.92 -0.77 2.87
N GLU A 223 13.85 0.36 3.57
CA GLU A 223 12.94 0.54 4.70
C GLU A 223 11.47 0.52 4.28
N LEU A 224 11.14 1.14 3.14
CA LEU A 224 9.81 1.05 2.57
C LEU A 224 9.46 -0.41 2.25
N LEU A 225 10.39 -1.14 1.62
CA LEU A 225 10.17 -2.55 1.29
C LEU A 225 9.96 -3.40 2.55
N GLU A 226 10.76 -3.19 3.60
CA GLU A 226 10.57 -3.85 4.89
C GLU A 226 9.23 -3.51 5.54
N LEU A 227 8.77 -2.26 5.41
CA LEU A 227 7.46 -1.85 5.92
C LEU A 227 6.32 -2.55 5.18
N ILE A 228 6.41 -2.73 3.87
CA ILE A 228 5.31 -3.27 3.06
C ILE A 228 5.41 -4.77 2.77
N THR A 229 6.46 -5.44 3.25
CA THR A 229 6.63 -6.88 3.09
C THR A 229 6.03 -7.59 4.29
N GLU A 230 5.07 -8.48 4.05
CA GLU A 230 4.39 -9.20 5.11
C GLU A 230 5.38 -10.09 5.89
N PRO A 231 5.41 -10.01 7.24
CA PRO A 231 6.36 -10.76 8.03
C PRO A 231 6.06 -12.26 7.93
N HIS A 232 7.09 -13.05 7.61
CA HIS A 232 6.98 -14.51 7.67
C HIS A 232 6.93 -14.94 9.13
N ARG A 233 5.96 -15.79 9.51
CA ARG A 233 5.94 -16.43 10.84
C ARG A 233 7.30 -17.07 11.10
N ALA A 234 8.02 -16.60 12.12
CA ALA A 234 9.24 -17.24 12.56
C ALA A 234 8.91 -18.72 12.84
N ARG A 235 9.53 -19.65 12.09
CA ARG A 235 9.46 -21.07 12.44
C ARG A 235 10.02 -21.18 13.86
N ARG A 236 9.18 -21.61 14.83
CA ARG A 236 9.66 -21.93 16.19
C ARG A 236 10.91 -22.80 16.03
N ARG A 237 12.08 -22.26 16.38
CA ARG A 237 13.25 -23.11 16.61
C ARG A 237 12.86 -23.98 17.80
N VAL A 238 12.42 -25.20 17.52
CA VAL A 238 12.35 -26.23 18.55
C VAL A 238 13.80 -26.39 19.00
N ALA A 239 14.10 -25.92 20.21
CA ALA A 239 15.34 -26.24 20.87
C ALA A 239 15.41 -27.77 20.95
N MET A 240 16.30 -28.36 20.15
CA MET A 240 16.63 -29.77 20.29
C MET A 240 17.27 -29.92 21.68
N PRO A 241 16.73 -30.76 22.57
CA PRO A 241 17.38 -31.00 23.85
C PRO A 241 18.79 -31.53 23.59
N PRO A 242 19.77 -31.22 24.47
CA PRO A 242 21.11 -31.75 24.32
C PRO A 242 21.02 -33.28 24.29
N GLN A 243 21.43 -33.86 23.17
CA GLN A 243 21.72 -35.28 23.09
C GLN A 243 22.87 -35.50 24.07
N GLY A 244 22.56 -36.18 25.17
CA GLY A 244 23.52 -36.47 26.22
C GLY A 244 24.71 -37.24 25.70
N GLY A 245 25.87 -36.93 26.27
CA GLY A 245 27.09 -37.74 26.32
C GLY A 245 27.63 -37.67 27.74
#